data_AF-A0A9J6G5V3-F1
#
_entry.id   AF-A0A9J6G5V3-F1
#
_cell.length_a   1.000
_cell.length_b   1.000
_cell.length_c   1.000
_cell.angle_alpha   90.00
_cell.angle_beta   90.00
_cell.angle_gamma   90.00
#
_symmetry.space_group_name_H-M   'P 1'
#
loop_
_entity.id
_entity.type
_entity.pdbx_description
1 polymer ?
#
loop_
_entity_poly.entity_id
_entity_poly.type
_entity_poly.pdbx_seq_one_letter_code
_entity_poly.pdbx_strand_id
1 'polypeptide(L)'
;MLFTSKLGLVIRTIREPFGRVYFAGTETATSWPGYMNGAVQAGERAAREGAKGTPFELTFLERHPPHVLTVAIVGTAALGAVVSATAYGIWKAVGALASPRP
;
A
#
# COMPACT_ATOMS: atom_id res chain seq x y z
N MET A 1 -34.76 17.78 19.06
CA MET A 1 -34.32 18.36 17.77
C MET A 1 -32.98 19.12 17.81
N LEU A 2 -32.39 19.46 18.98
CA LEU A 2 -31.09 20.18 19.04
C LEU A 2 -29.84 19.33 18.73
N PHE A 3 -29.90 18.00 18.90
CA PHE A 3 -28.72 17.14 18.80
C PHE A 3 -28.26 16.91 17.35
N THR A 4 -29.20 16.80 16.41
CA THR A 4 -28.90 16.66 14.97
C THR A 4 -28.30 17.93 14.36
N SER A 5 -28.68 19.11 14.88
CA SER A 5 -28.20 20.41 14.39
C SER A 5 -26.71 20.63 14.67
N LYS A 6 -26.24 20.18 15.84
CA LYS A 6 -24.84 20.33 16.25
C LYS A 6 -23.92 19.37 15.49
N LEU A 7 -24.34 18.12 15.31
CA LEU A 7 -23.65 17.14 14.46
C LEU A 7 -23.62 17.56 12.99
N GLY A 8 -24.73 18.08 12.46
CA GLY A 8 -24.78 18.61 11.09
C GLY A 8 -23.81 19.76 10.86
N LEU A 9 -23.65 20.65 11.85
CA LEU A 9 -22.69 21.74 11.78
C LEU A 9 -21.23 21.23 11.80
N VAL A 10 -20.92 20.29 12.71
CA VAL A 10 -19.59 19.69 12.83
C VAL A 10 -19.20 18.94 11.55
N ILE A 11 -20.13 18.16 10.98
CA ILE A 11 -19.92 17.45 9.71
C ILE A 11 -19.66 18.43 8.57
N ARG A 12 -20.35 19.60 8.53
CA ARG A 12 -20.07 20.63 7.52
C ARG A 12 -18.69 21.25 7.70
N THR A 13 -18.26 21.54 8.92
CA THR A 13 -16.93 22.09 9.19
C THR A 13 -15.81 21.10 8.85
N ILE A 14 -15.98 19.81 9.12
CA ILE A 14 -14.96 18.78 8.79
C ILE A 14 -14.89 18.51 7.27
N ARG A 15 -15.93 18.85 6.50
CA ARG A 15 -15.90 18.74 5.04
C ARG A 15 -15.03 19.82 4.39
N GLU A 16 -14.80 20.94 5.05
CA GLU A 16 -13.93 21.99 4.54
C GLU A 16 -12.46 21.52 4.64
N PRO A 17 -11.71 21.48 3.52
CA PRO A 17 -10.32 21.07 3.56
C PRO A 17 -9.49 22.10 4.33
N PHE A 18 -8.60 21.61 5.20
CA PHE A 18 -7.64 22.46 5.89
C PHE A 18 -6.29 22.38 5.17
N GLY A 19 -6.03 23.35 4.29
CA GLY A 19 -4.83 23.36 3.45
C GLY A 19 -4.82 22.20 2.45
N ARG A 20 -3.86 21.27 2.60
CA ARG A 20 -3.73 20.05 1.76
C ARG A 20 -4.38 18.80 2.41
N VAL A 21 -5.04 18.96 3.55
CA VAL A 21 -5.69 17.85 4.27
C VAL A 21 -7.16 17.79 3.89
N TYR A 22 -7.57 16.67 3.29
CA TYR A 22 -8.95 16.39 2.88
C TYR A 22 -9.49 15.23 3.71
N PHE A 23 -10.62 15.42 4.38
CA PHE A 23 -11.25 14.39 5.20
C PHE A 23 -12.24 13.55 4.40
N ALA A 24 -12.13 12.22 4.53
CA ALA A 24 -13.03 11.23 3.95
C ALA A 24 -13.45 10.20 5.01
N GLY A 25 -14.76 9.92 5.07
CA GLY A 25 -15.38 9.01 6.05
C GLY A 25 -16.91 9.06 5.94
N THR A 26 -17.63 8.09 6.51
CA THR A 26 -19.10 8.03 6.41
C THR A 26 -19.78 9.25 7.04
N GLU A 27 -19.12 9.86 8.01
CA GLU A 27 -19.50 11.07 8.73
C GLU A 27 -19.41 12.29 7.81
N THR A 28 -18.56 12.24 6.79
CA THR A 28 -18.43 13.30 5.77
C THR A 28 -19.29 13.05 4.53
N ALA A 29 -20.02 11.92 4.46
CA ALA A 29 -20.85 11.54 3.33
C ALA A 29 -22.08 12.43 3.17
N THR A 30 -22.35 12.90 1.95
CA THR A 30 -23.54 13.71 1.64
C THR A 30 -24.80 12.85 1.55
N SER A 31 -24.62 11.57 1.19
CA SER A 31 -25.67 10.56 1.12
C SER A 31 -25.23 9.31 1.88
N TRP A 32 -26.16 8.65 2.59
CA TRP A 32 -25.93 7.41 3.35
C TRP A 32 -24.92 7.50 4.52
N PRO A 33 -25.10 8.43 5.47
CA PRO A 33 -24.23 8.51 6.65
C PRO A 33 -24.30 7.21 7.47
N GLY A 34 -23.15 6.71 7.91
CA GLY A 34 -23.03 5.46 8.66
C GLY A 34 -23.00 4.17 7.81
N TYR A 35 -23.07 4.28 6.48
CA TYR A 35 -22.96 3.13 5.58
C TYR A 35 -21.70 3.21 4.72
N MET A 36 -21.19 2.05 4.29
CA MET A 36 -19.97 1.93 3.48
C MET A 36 -20.03 2.76 2.19
N ASN A 37 -21.20 2.84 1.55
CA ASN A 37 -21.41 3.69 0.36
C ASN A 37 -21.15 5.18 0.63
N GLY A 38 -21.43 5.65 1.85
CA GLY A 38 -21.14 7.02 2.25
C GLY A 38 -19.63 7.28 2.36
N ALA A 39 -18.87 6.30 2.88
CA ALA A 39 -17.41 6.40 2.92
C ALA A 39 -16.79 6.44 1.51
N VAL A 40 -17.31 5.63 0.58
CA VAL A 40 -16.85 5.62 -0.83
C VAL A 40 -17.12 6.98 -1.48
N GLN A 41 -18.34 7.50 -1.37
CA GLN A 41 -18.70 8.81 -1.92
C GLN A 41 -17.81 9.94 -1.35
N ALA A 42 -17.57 9.93 -0.03
CA ALA A 42 -16.71 10.90 0.63
C ALA A 42 -15.24 10.80 0.16
N GLY A 43 -14.76 9.58 -0.05
CA GLY A 43 -13.41 9.29 -0.58
C GLY A 43 -13.22 9.79 -2.00
N GLU A 44 -14.19 9.54 -2.90
CA GLU A 44 -14.15 10.05 -4.28
C GLU A 44 -14.09 11.58 -4.33
N ARG A 45 -14.86 12.25 -3.46
CA ARG A 45 -14.83 13.71 -3.33
C ARG A 45 -13.46 14.20 -2.85
N ALA A 46 -12.95 13.63 -1.77
CA ALA A 46 -11.64 14.00 -1.23
C ALA A 46 -10.52 13.78 -2.25
N ALA A 47 -10.58 12.69 -3.04
CA ALA A 47 -9.65 12.44 -4.12
C ALA A 47 -9.75 13.50 -5.24
N ARG A 48 -10.96 13.91 -5.63
CA ARG A 48 -11.17 14.97 -6.63
C ARG A 48 -10.70 16.34 -6.16
N GLU A 49 -10.88 16.63 -4.88
CA GLU A 49 -10.42 17.89 -4.27
C GLU A 49 -8.90 17.90 -4.07
N GLY A 50 -8.30 16.78 -3.65
CA GLY A 50 -6.86 16.62 -3.45
C GLY A 50 -6.03 16.47 -4.72
N ALA A 51 -6.59 15.84 -5.77
CA ALA A 51 -5.92 15.69 -7.06
C ALA A 51 -5.66 17.03 -7.79
N LYS A 52 -6.31 18.12 -7.34
CA LYS A 52 -6.02 19.47 -7.86
C LYS A 52 -4.70 20.04 -7.32
N GLY A 53 -4.15 19.49 -6.23
CA GLY A 53 -3.02 20.07 -5.49
C GLY A 53 -1.66 19.36 -5.65
N THR A 54 -1.66 18.12 -6.12
CA THR A 54 -0.45 17.34 -6.46
C THR A 54 -0.81 16.30 -7.52
N PRO A 55 0.00 16.10 -8.56
CA PRO A 55 -0.05 14.85 -9.31
C PRO A 55 0.05 13.73 -8.27
N PHE A 56 -0.91 12.78 -8.27
CA PHE A 56 -0.71 11.51 -7.59
C PHE A 56 0.62 10.99 -8.11
N GLU A 57 1.65 11.05 -7.26
CA GLU A 57 2.97 10.56 -7.57
C GLU A 57 2.76 9.12 -8.01
N LEU A 58 2.91 8.88 -9.31
CA LEU A 58 3.15 7.58 -9.92
C LEU A 58 3.89 6.75 -8.88
N THR A 59 3.32 5.61 -8.48
CA THR A 59 3.95 4.72 -7.50
C THR A 59 5.42 4.60 -7.90
N PHE A 60 6.39 4.58 -6.97
CA PHE A 60 7.83 4.62 -7.30
C PHE A 60 8.24 3.76 -8.53
N LEU A 61 7.60 2.61 -8.73
CA LEU A 61 7.72 1.74 -9.93
C LEU A 61 7.26 2.36 -11.27
N GLU A 62 6.21 3.18 -11.30
CA GLU A 62 5.75 3.88 -12.50
C GLU A 62 6.66 5.07 -12.86
N ARG A 63 7.27 5.74 -11.86
CA ARG A 63 8.26 6.81 -12.11
C ARG A 63 9.61 6.23 -12.55
N HIS A 64 9.99 5.07 -12.04
CA HIS A 64 11.19 4.34 -12.42
C HIS A 64 10.83 2.90 -12.79
N PRO A 65 10.31 2.67 -14.01
CA PRO A 65 10.01 1.32 -14.47
C PRO A 65 11.29 0.49 -14.37
N PRO A 66 11.29 -0.57 -13.55
CA PRO A 66 12.47 -1.41 -13.44
C PRO A 66 12.72 -1.99 -14.84
N HIS A 67 13.89 -1.71 -15.41
CA HIS A 67 14.24 -2.22 -16.72
C HIS A 67 14.13 -3.74 -16.67
N VAL A 68 13.43 -4.35 -17.65
CA VAL A 68 13.15 -5.80 -17.68
C VAL A 68 14.43 -6.62 -17.49
N LEU A 69 15.53 -6.14 -18.07
CA LEU A 69 16.88 -6.70 -17.90
C LEU A 69 17.33 -6.75 -16.44
N THR A 70 17.12 -5.69 -15.66
CA THR A 70 17.52 -5.62 -14.24
C THR A 70 16.73 -6.61 -13.41
N VAL A 71 15.42 -6.72 -13.64
CA VAL A 71 14.56 -7.69 -12.95
C VAL A 71 14.97 -9.11 -13.28
N ALA A 72 15.24 -9.39 -14.56
CA ALA A 72 15.69 -10.69 -15.02
C ALA A 72 17.03 -11.09 -14.38
N ILE A 73 18.03 -10.20 -14.41
CA ILE A 73 19.37 -10.48 -13.84
C ILE A 73 19.29 -10.72 -12.33
N VAL A 74 18.61 -9.85 -11.59
CA VAL A 74 18.49 -9.99 -10.13
C VAL A 74 17.72 -11.26 -9.76
N GLY A 75 16.66 -11.58 -10.50
CA GLY A 75 15.88 -12.80 -10.31
C GLY A 75 16.72 -14.06 -10.57
N THR A 76 17.46 -14.12 -11.68
CA THR A 76 18.31 -15.27 -12.01
C THR A 76 19.45 -15.44 -10.99
N ALA A 77 20.08 -14.35 -10.55
CA ALA A 77 21.14 -14.40 -9.55
C ALA A 77 20.65 -14.93 -8.20
N ALA A 78 19.47 -14.46 -7.75
CA ALA A 78 18.87 -14.93 -6.49
C ALA A 78 18.55 -16.42 -6.53
N LEU A 79 17.98 -16.91 -7.63
CA LEU A 79 17.66 -18.33 -7.81
C LEU A 79 18.94 -19.19 -7.84
N GLY A 80 19.97 -18.77 -8.56
CA GLY A 80 21.26 -19.48 -8.62
C GLY A 80 21.95 -19.59 -7.25
N ALA A 81 21.86 -18.55 -6.42
CA ALA A 81 22.42 -18.56 -5.07
C ALA A 81 21.69 -19.58 -4.17
N VAL A 82 20.36 -19.67 -4.25
CA VAL A 82 19.56 -20.62 -3.48
C VAL A 82 19.86 -22.06 -3.85
N VAL A 83 19.96 -22.36 -5.15
CA VAL A 83 20.33 -23.70 -5.65
C VAL A 83 21.73 -24.07 -5.17
N SER A 84 22.70 -23.15 -5.28
CA SER A 84 24.08 -23.39 -4.87
C SER A 84 24.22 -23.64 -3.36
N ALA A 85 23.53 -22.84 -2.54
CA ALA A 85 23.53 -23.01 -1.09
C ALA A 85 22.95 -24.35 -0.66
N THR A 86 21.87 -24.79 -1.32
CA THR A 86 21.21 -26.07 -1.04
C THR A 86 22.10 -27.24 -1.43
N ALA A 87 22.69 -27.20 -2.63
CA ALA A 87 23.63 -28.22 -3.10
C ALA A 87 24.86 -28.34 -2.19
N TYR A 88 25.43 -27.21 -1.77
CA TYR A 88 26.54 -27.19 -0.82
C TYR A 88 26.14 -27.78 0.55
N GLY A 89 24.96 -27.42 1.06
CA GLY A 89 24.43 -27.97 2.32
C GLY A 89 24.30 -29.50 2.27
N ILE A 90 23.77 -30.03 1.16
CA ILE A 90 23.65 -31.48 0.95
C ILE A 90 25.02 -32.15 0.88
N TRP A 91 25.93 -31.62 0.05
CA TRP A 91 27.28 -32.17 -0.08
C TRP A 91 28.02 -32.21 1.26
N LYS A 92 27.93 -31.12 2.04
CA LYS A 92 28.54 -31.03 3.37
C LYS A 92 27.94 -32.03 4.36
N ALA A 93 26.62 -32.22 4.34
CA ALA A 93 25.95 -33.19 5.21
C ALA A 93 26.34 -34.63 4.86
N VAL A 94 26.43 -34.97 3.57
CA VAL A 94 26.87 -36.29 3.10
C VAL A 94 28.34 -36.54 3.48
N GLY A 95 29.22 -35.56 3.30
CA GLY A 95 30.63 -35.68 3.71
C GLY A 95 30.80 -35.95 5.21
N ALA A 96 29.99 -35.30 6.04
CA ALA A 96 29.99 -35.54 7.49
C ALA A 96 29.46 -36.93 7.89
N LEU A 97 28.58 -37.53 7.09
CA LEU A 97 28.10 -38.90 7.29
C LEU A 97 29.13 -39.95 6.85
N ALA A 98 29.98 -39.62 5.87
CA ALA A 98 30.96 -40.54 5.29
C ALA A 98 32.31 -40.58 6.03
N SER A 99 32.60 -39.61 6.91
CA SER A 99 33.80 -39.65 7.74
C SER A 99 33.69 -40.78 8.79
N PRO A 100 34.70 -41.67 8.91
CA PRO A 100 34.70 -42.69 9.97
C PRO A 100 34.70 -41.99 11.33
N ARG A 101 33.73 -42.31 12.18
CA ARG A 101 33.79 -41.89 13.59
C ARG A 101 34.91 -42.68 14.29
N PRO A 102 35.71 -42.05 15.17
CA PRO A 102 36.72 -42.75 15.97
C PRO A 102 36.08 -43.77 16.91
#